data_AF-A0A502F7J5-F1
#
_entry.id   AF-A0A502F7J5-F1
#
_cell.length_a   1.000
_cell.length_b   1.000
_cell.length_c   1.000
_cell.angle_alpha   90.00
_cell.angle_beta   90.00
_cell.angle_gamma   90.00
#
_symmetry.space_group_name_H-M   'P 1'
#
loop_
_entity.id
_entity.type
_entity.pdbx_description
1 polymer ?
#
loop_
_entity_poly.entity_id
_entity_poly.type
_entity_poly.pdbx_seq_one_letter_code
_entity_poly.pdbx_strand_id
1 'polypeptide(L)'
;MAFENYKENKRKILEIGIPNSIIFDYENDSLRKVYDQYFLWCEENLRDYSNRFKLGPCYFFYWNTSEANAGAATDGKNSFIRFSKGYMEQLHERVGTKNKFFKNSKFTGYHNLQSGISDSLEYLLFQCSTIFTFYHEFAHCVQKQSSSLNERPENRSYSLYHHVCEYDADLNGAQFVSMYMQQYYTDMLPSAIKNEKNFKRLMYMGISSIVITFLLFLNGEFDSDKLEDTSTTFYTKASTHPHTYVRLYYVINHYVKNAKANGVKIDFQDTFNSVNVLCNEFFNGTDILKDFITGIKNHFDEIRKYEMELYQASLNSPFCIRHKVKLFM
;
A
#
# COMPACT_ATOMS: atom_id res chain seq x y z
N MET A 1 6.34 -24.32 -10.78
CA MET A 1 7.57 -23.67 -10.27
C MET A 1 7.23 -22.71 -9.13
N ALA A 2 6.38 -21.69 -9.33
CA ALA A 2 5.98 -20.74 -8.28
C ALA A 2 5.47 -21.42 -6.99
N PHE A 3 4.48 -22.30 -7.12
CA PHE A 3 3.91 -22.99 -5.96
C PHE A 3 4.89 -23.94 -5.24
N GLU A 4 5.84 -24.55 -5.96
CA GLU A 4 6.88 -25.38 -5.34
C GLU A 4 7.88 -24.51 -4.55
N ASN A 5 8.19 -23.31 -5.04
CA ASN A 5 8.97 -22.33 -4.27
C ASN A 5 8.21 -21.92 -2.99
N TYR A 6 6.87 -21.76 -3.07
CA TYR A 6 6.05 -21.46 -1.90
C TYR A 6 6.05 -22.60 -0.88
N LYS A 7 5.95 -23.87 -1.32
CA LYS A 7 6.05 -25.05 -0.43
C LYS A 7 7.40 -25.11 0.29
N GLU A 8 8.49 -24.85 -0.42
CA GLU A 8 9.83 -24.82 0.17
C GLU A 8 9.98 -23.66 1.16
N ASN A 9 9.45 -22.49 0.83
CA ASN A 9 9.42 -21.34 1.75
C ASN A 9 8.58 -21.64 3.02
N LYS A 10 7.40 -22.25 2.84
CA LYS A 10 6.54 -22.74 3.93
C LYS A 10 7.32 -23.70 4.84
N ARG A 11 8.07 -24.67 4.29
CA ARG A 11 8.90 -25.59 5.08
C ARG A 11 9.90 -24.85 5.97
N LYS A 12 10.62 -23.86 5.42
CA LYS A 12 11.57 -23.03 6.20
C LYS A 12 10.89 -22.26 7.32
N ILE A 13 9.72 -21.69 7.04
CA ILE A 13 8.93 -20.94 8.03
C ILE A 13 8.45 -21.86 9.17
N LEU A 14 8.04 -23.09 8.87
CA LEU A 14 7.66 -24.10 9.87
C LEU A 14 8.85 -24.47 10.77
N GLU A 15 10.06 -24.61 10.21
CA GLU A 15 11.29 -24.90 10.96
C GLU A 15 11.67 -23.78 11.94
N ILE A 16 11.27 -22.56 11.66
CA ILE A 16 11.46 -21.39 12.54
C ILE A 16 10.40 -21.32 13.64
N GLY A 17 9.34 -22.14 13.56
CA GLY A 17 8.34 -22.30 14.61
C GLY A 17 7.02 -21.56 14.37
N ILE A 18 6.78 -21.00 13.18
CA ILE A 18 5.45 -20.49 12.83
C ILE A 18 4.51 -21.67 12.59
N PRO A 19 3.34 -21.76 13.27
CA PRO A 19 2.43 -22.89 13.10
C PRO A 19 1.84 -22.98 11.68
N ASN A 20 1.70 -24.22 11.18
CA ASN A 20 1.11 -24.49 9.87
C ASN A 20 -0.33 -23.95 9.73
N SER A 21 -1.10 -23.88 10.82
CA SER A 21 -2.47 -23.34 10.82
C SER A 21 -2.53 -21.86 10.46
N ILE A 22 -1.44 -21.11 10.66
CA ILE A 22 -1.33 -19.69 10.32
C ILE A 22 -1.00 -19.50 8.83
N ILE A 23 -0.39 -20.48 8.17
CA ILE A 23 0.07 -20.33 6.78
C ILE A 23 -1.04 -20.81 5.84
N PHE A 24 -1.55 -19.91 5.01
CA PHE A 24 -2.57 -20.22 4.02
C PHE A 24 -1.98 -21.10 2.91
N ASP A 25 -2.69 -22.17 2.59
CA ASP A 25 -2.37 -23.07 1.48
C ASP A 25 -3.33 -22.82 0.32
N TYR A 26 -2.81 -22.20 -0.73
CA TYR A 26 -3.61 -21.73 -1.87
C TYR A 26 -3.58 -22.70 -3.07
N GLU A 27 -3.13 -23.95 -2.90
CA GLU A 27 -2.97 -24.93 -4.01
C GLU A 27 -4.21 -25.06 -4.90
N ASN A 28 -5.38 -25.05 -4.26
CA ASN A 28 -6.69 -25.25 -4.87
C ASN A 28 -7.54 -23.97 -4.87
N ASP A 29 -6.94 -22.81 -4.62
CA ASP A 29 -7.65 -21.54 -4.56
C ASP A 29 -7.92 -20.97 -5.95
N SER A 30 -9.09 -20.35 -6.14
CA SER A 30 -9.49 -19.72 -7.40
C SER A 30 -8.55 -18.59 -7.85
N LEU A 31 -7.91 -17.90 -6.90
CA LEU A 31 -6.94 -16.83 -7.13
C LEU A 31 -5.49 -17.33 -7.13
N ARG A 32 -5.24 -18.64 -7.24
CA ARG A 32 -3.88 -19.23 -7.22
C ARG A 32 -2.87 -18.49 -8.11
N LYS A 33 -3.27 -18.07 -9.32
CA LYS A 33 -2.38 -17.33 -10.23
C LYS A 33 -1.94 -15.99 -9.65
N VAL A 34 -2.84 -15.27 -8.98
CA VAL A 34 -2.54 -14.00 -8.30
C VAL A 34 -1.58 -14.25 -7.14
N TYR A 35 -1.86 -15.27 -6.32
CA TYR A 35 -0.99 -15.67 -5.22
C TYR A 35 0.42 -16.07 -5.69
N ASP A 36 0.52 -16.89 -6.74
CA ASP A 36 1.80 -17.35 -7.30
C ASP A 36 2.62 -16.18 -7.85
N GLN A 37 2.01 -15.29 -8.63
CA GLN A 37 2.69 -14.13 -9.20
C GLN A 37 3.18 -13.17 -8.11
N TYR A 38 2.32 -12.87 -7.15
CA TYR A 38 2.66 -11.95 -6.08
C TYR A 38 3.71 -12.53 -5.11
N PHE A 39 3.64 -13.83 -4.83
CA PHE A 39 4.64 -14.53 -4.02
C PHE A 39 6.04 -14.45 -4.64
N LEU A 40 6.15 -14.76 -5.94
CA LEU A 40 7.42 -14.67 -6.65
C LEU A 40 7.99 -13.25 -6.63
N TRP A 41 7.14 -12.25 -6.86
CA TRP A 41 7.55 -10.85 -6.78
C TRP A 41 8.04 -10.47 -5.36
N CYS A 42 7.35 -10.91 -4.31
CA CYS A 42 7.77 -10.66 -2.92
C CYS A 42 9.13 -11.31 -2.62
N GLU A 43 9.33 -12.57 -3.00
CA GLU A 43 10.60 -13.29 -2.76
C GLU A 43 11.78 -12.65 -3.49
N GLU A 44 11.58 -12.22 -4.74
CA GLU A 44 12.60 -11.50 -5.51
C GLU A 44 12.99 -10.19 -4.82
N ASN A 45 12.00 -9.40 -4.38
CA ASN A 45 12.25 -8.15 -3.68
C ASN A 45 12.90 -8.36 -2.31
N LEU A 46 12.43 -9.33 -1.53
CA LEU A 46 13.02 -9.65 -0.23
C LEU A 46 14.48 -10.07 -0.37
N ARG A 47 14.81 -10.88 -1.38
CA ARG A 47 16.20 -11.28 -1.65
C ARG A 47 17.09 -10.08 -1.97
N ASP A 48 16.61 -9.14 -2.77
CA ASP A 48 17.38 -7.98 -3.19
C ASP A 48 17.57 -6.96 -2.06
N TYR A 49 16.52 -6.67 -1.30
CA TYR A 49 16.55 -5.63 -0.27
C TYR A 49 17.04 -6.11 1.09
N SER A 50 16.76 -7.35 1.51
CA SER A 50 17.20 -7.84 2.83
C SER A 50 18.72 -7.80 2.97
N ASN A 51 19.44 -8.16 1.90
CA ASN A 51 20.91 -8.07 1.85
C ASN A 51 21.41 -6.63 1.96
N ARG A 52 20.77 -5.69 1.25
CA ARG A 52 21.13 -4.27 1.29
C ARG A 52 20.96 -3.70 2.70
N PHE A 53 19.82 -3.95 3.32
CA PHE A 53 19.52 -3.45 4.67
C PHE A 53 20.14 -4.29 5.80
N LYS A 54 20.94 -5.32 5.47
CA LYS A 54 21.56 -6.24 6.42
C LYS A 54 20.54 -6.86 7.39
N LEU A 55 19.36 -7.16 6.85
CA LEU A 55 18.38 -7.96 7.57
C LEU A 55 18.89 -9.39 7.63
N GLY A 56 18.53 -10.11 8.70
CA GLY A 56 18.61 -11.56 8.66
C GLY A 56 17.61 -12.14 7.66
N PRO A 57 17.39 -13.46 7.66
CA PRO A 57 16.42 -14.09 6.76
C PRO A 57 15.05 -13.39 6.86
N CYS A 58 14.52 -12.96 5.72
CA CYS A 58 13.21 -12.34 5.61
C CYS A 58 12.31 -13.23 4.78
N TYR A 59 11.10 -13.49 5.28
CA TYR A 59 10.16 -14.41 4.67
C TYR A 59 8.84 -13.73 4.38
N PHE A 60 8.27 -14.03 3.22
CA PHE A 60 6.90 -13.67 2.91
C PHE A 60 5.99 -14.90 2.97
N PHE A 61 4.78 -14.77 3.52
CA PHE A 61 3.77 -15.83 3.42
C PHE A 61 2.34 -15.28 3.48
N TYR A 62 1.37 -16.08 3.03
CA TYR A 62 -0.03 -15.73 3.15
C TYR A 62 -0.60 -16.21 4.49
N TRP A 63 -1.26 -15.33 5.24
CA TRP A 63 -1.87 -15.65 6.52
C TRP A 63 -3.28 -16.22 6.34
N ASN A 64 -3.54 -17.39 6.91
CA ASN A 64 -4.81 -18.10 6.85
C ASN A 64 -5.87 -17.45 7.76
N THR A 65 -6.43 -16.34 7.29
CA THR A 65 -7.58 -15.66 7.91
C THR A 65 -8.41 -14.99 6.83
N SER A 66 -9.73 -14.93 7.04
CA SER A 66 -10.66 -14.19 6.17
C SER A 66 -10.64 -12.68 6.44
N GLU A 67 -10.08 -12.25 7.56
CA GLU A 67 -9.94 -10.83 7.90
C GLU A 67 -8.92 -10.15 6.97
N ALA A 68 -9.25 -8.98 6.47
CA ALA A 68 -8.33 -8.22 5.64
C ALA A 68 -7.27 -7.52 6.50
N ASN A 69 -6.05 -8.02 6.42
CA ASN A 69 -4.91 -7.45 7.11
C ASN A 69 -3.58 -7.81 6.43
N ALA A 70 -2.57 -7.00 6.68
CA ALA A 70 -1.17 -7.29 6.41
C ALA A 70 -0.32 -6.81 7.58
N GLY A 71 0.88 -7.36 7.73
CA GLY A 71 1.73 -7.00 8.85
C GLY A 71 3.16 -7.49 8.70
N ALA A 72 4.06 -6.84 9.43
CA ALA A 72 5.43 -7.25 9.63
C ALA A 72 5.66 -7.74 11.06
N ALA A 73 6.57 -8.68 11.22
CA ALA A 73 7.06 -9.13 12.51
C ALA A 73 8.56 -9.43 12.45
N THR A 74 9.23 -9.31 13.58
CA THR A 74 10.62 -9.76 13.73
C THR A 74 10.81 -10.44 15.08
N ASP A 75 11.59 -11.52 15.10
CA ASP A 75 12.05 -12.17 16.33
C ASP A 75 13.48 -11.69 16.73
N GLY A 76 13.98 -10.65 16.06
CA GLY A 76 15.34 -10.12 16.19
C GLY A 76 16.37 -10.79 15.28
N LYS A 77 16.12 -12.03 14.82
CA LYS A 77 16.99 -12.79 13.90
C LYS A 77 16.39 -12.86 12.50
N ASN A 78 15.10 -13.15 12.41
CA ASN A 78 14.31 -13.28 11.21
C ASN A 78 13.30 -12.12 11.11
N SER A 79 12.87 -11.83 9.89
CA SER A 79 11.79 -10.91 9.60
C SER A 79 10.71 -11.62 8.79
N PHE A 80 9.47 -11.20 8.99
CA PHE A 80 8.32 -11.83 8.35
C PHE A 80 7.39 -10.75 7.85
N ILE A 81 6.99 -10.85 6.58
CA ILE A 81 5.89 -10.06 6.01
C ILE A 81 4.78 -11.04 5.71
N ARG A 82 3.55 -10.72 6.12
CA ARG A 82 2.40 -11.57 5.88
C ARG A 82 1.23 -10.77 5.36
N PHE A 83 0.55 -11.33 4.36
CA PHE A 83 -0.69 -10.78 3.83
C PHE A 83 -1.76 -11.82 4.09
N SER A 84 -2.85 -11.44 4.73
CA SER A 84 -3.99 -12.34 4.91
C SER A 84 -4.59 -12.77 3.57
N LYS A 85 -5.17 -13.97 3.56
CA LYS A 85 -6.06 -14.43 2.49
C LYS A 85 -7.18 -13.41 2.26
N GLY A 86 -7.84 -12.96 3.33
CA GLY A 86 -8.88 -11.94 3.29
C GLY A 86 -8.47 -10.66 2.56
N TYR A 87 -7.27 -10.14 2.85
CA TYR A 87 -6.77 -8.93 2.18
C TYR A 87 -6.60 -9.16 0.69
N MET A 88 -5.96 -10.26 0.29
CA MET A 88 -5.71 -10.57 -1.12
C MET A 88 -7.00 -10.76 -1.92
N GLU A 89 -7.95 -11.53 -1.38
CA GLU A 89 -9.22 -11.81 -2.04
C GLU A 89 -10.07 -10.55 -2.18
N GLN A 90 -10.28 -9.82 -1.08
CA GLN A 90 -11.16 -8.67 -1.08
C GLN A 90 -10.57 -7.48 -1.84
N LEU A 91 -9.27 -7.23 -1.72
CA LEU A 91 -8.61 -6.19 -2.53
C LEU A 91 -8.68 -6.53 -4.02
N HIS A 92 -8.40 -7.78 -4.40
CA HIS A 92 -8.52 -8.19 -5.80
C HIS A 92 -9.95 -8.07 -6.31
N GLU A 93 -10.94 -8.44 -5.49
CA GLU A 93 -12.34 -8.29 -5.85
C GLU A 93 -12.73 -6.82 -6.05
N ARG A 94 -12.27 -5.91 -5.17
CA ARG A 94 -12.64 -4.49 -5.20
C ARG A 94 -11.91 -3.72 -6.30
N VAL A 95 -10.59 -3.87 -6.41
CA VAL A 95 -9.77 -3.05 -7.32
C VAL A 95 -9.06 -3.84 -8.40
N GLY A 96 -8.96 -5.17 -8.33
CA GLY A 96 -8.19 -6.00 -9.30
C GLY A 96 -9.01 -6.68 -10.41
N THR A 97 -10.33 -6.72 -10.27
CA THR A 97 -11.21 -7.44 -11.20
C THR A 97 -11.50 -6.61 -12.45
N LYS A 98 -11.02 -7.09 -13.59
CA LYS A 98 -11.21 -6.44 -14.90
C LYS A 98 -12.66 -6.03 -15.13
N ASN A 99 -12.85 -4.84 -15.67
CA ASN A 99 -14.15 -4.25 -16.03
C ASN A 99 -15.09 -3.91 -14.87
N LYS A 100 -14.67 -4.05 -13.60
CA LYS A 100 -15.51 -3.67 -12.46
C LYS A 100 -15.57 -2.16 -12.28
N PHE A 101 -14.48 -1.45 -12.58
CA PHE A 101 -14.35 -0.02 -12.34
C PHE A 101 -14.30 0.80 -13.63
N PHE A 102 -13.41 0.47 -14.57
CA PHE A 102 -13.17 1.34 -15.72
C PHE A 102 -14.14 1.13 -16.89
N LYS A 103 -14.80 -0.04 -17.00
CA LYS A 103 -15.67 -0.39 -18.14
C LYS A 103 -16.80 0.60 -18.36
N ASN A 104 -17.49 0.98 -17.28
CA ASN A 104 -18.64 1.90 -17.34
C ASN A 104 -18.25 3.34 -17.01
N SER A 105 -16.96 3.60 -16.71
CA SER A 105 -16.50 4.94 -16.38
C SER A 105 -16.67 5.90 -17.55
N LYS A 106 -16.96 7.16 -17.28
CA LYS A 106 -17.04 8.21 -18.32
C LYS A 106 -15.65 8.68 -18.79
N PHE A 107 -14.58 8.07 -18.28
CA PHE A 107 -13.22 8.53 -18.53
C PHE A 107 -12.63 7.93 -19.81
N THR A 108 -12.99 8.54 -20.95
CA THR A 108 -12.46 8.18 -22.28
C THR A 108 -10.94 8.09 -22.33
N GLY A 109 -10.25 8.88 -21.50
CA GLY A 109 -8.81 8.82 -21.33
C GLY A 109 -8.26 7.50 -20.81
N TYR A 110 -8.96 6.89 -19.85
CA TYR A 110 -8.59 5.59 -19.29
C TYR A 110 -9.03 4.44 -20.21
N HIS A 111 -10.11 4.59 -20.98
CA HIS A 111 -10.47 3.62 -22.02
C HIS A 111 -9.38 3.47 -23.08
N ASN A 112 -8.81 4.59 -23.55
CA ASN A 112 -7.70 4.56 -24.50
C ASN A 112 -6.46 3.89 -23.87
N LEU A 113 -6.16 4.18 -22.61
CA LEU A 113 -5.05 3.55 -21.90
C LEU A 113 -5.26 2.03 -21.76
N GLN A 114 -6.46 1.61 -21.33
CA GLN A 114 -6.86 0.20 -21.21
C GLN A 114 -6.74 -0.56 -22.52
N SER A 115 -7.11 0.06 -23.65
CA SER A 115 -7.06 -0.58 -24.97
C SER A 115 -5.63 -0.94 -25.43
N GLY A 116 -4.63 -0.25 -24.89
CA GLY A 116 -3.24 -0.43 -25.26
C GLY A 116 -2.41 -1.18 -24.22
N ILE A 117 -3.02 -1.82 -23.22
CA ILE A 117 -2.31 -2.67 -22.26
C ILE A 117 -2.91 -4.09 -22.24
N SER A 118 -2.08 -5.09 -21.97
CA SER A 118 -2.49 -6.50 -21.91
C SER A 118 -3.31 -6.80 -20.64
N ASP A 119 -2.89 -6.22 -19.53
CA ASP A 119 -3.56 -6.36 -18.24
C ASP A 119 -4.69 -5.34 -18.08
N SER A 120 -5.54 -5.51 -17.07
CA SER A 120 -6.56 -4.53 -16.77
C SER A 120 -6.00 -3.37 -15.94
N LEU A 121 -6.55 -2.16 -16.13
CA LEU A 121 -6.25 -1.01 -15.29
C LEU A 121 -6.66 -1.27 -13.84
N GLU A 122 -7.72 -2.06 -13.62
CA GLU A 122 -8.05 -2.60 -12.31
C GLU A 122 -6.89 -3.43 -11.74
N TYR A 123 -6.40 -4.42 -12.47
CA TYR A 123 -5.26 -5.21 -12.00
C TYR A 123 -4.02 -4.35 -11.67
N LEU A 124 -3.79 -3.26 -12.42
CA LEU A 124 -2.75 -2.29 -12.11
C LEU A 124 -2.99 -1.54 -10.78
N LEU A 125 -4.23 -1.17 -10.46
CA LEU A 125 -4.58 -0.61 -9.14
C LEU A 125 -4.29 -1.63 -8.03
N PHE A 126 -4.67 -2.89 -8.22
CA PHE A 126 -4.36 -3.98 -7.28
C PHE A 126 -2.86 -4.14 -7.06
N GLN A 127 -2.05 -4.11 -8.12
CA GLN A 127 -0.60 -4.16 -8.04
C GLN A 127 -0.05 -2.98 -7.23
N CYS A 128 -0.49 -1.75 -7.51
CA CYS A 128 -0.03 -0.57 -6.75
C CYS A 128 -0.39 -0.66 -5.26
N SER A 129 -1.60 -1.11 -4.92
CA SER A 129 -2.01 -1.29 -3.52
C SER A 129 -1.18 -2.35 -2.80
N THR A 130 -0.91 -3.48 -3.44
CA THR A 130 -0.08 -4.55 -2.84
C THR A 130 1.39 -4.14 -2.74
N ILE A 131 1.93 -3.43 -3.75
CA ILE A 131 3.28 -2.83 -3.71
C ILE A 131 3.42 -1.85 -2.54
N PHE A 132 2.46 -0.93 -2.37
CA PHE A 132 2.45 0.00 -1.25
C PHE A 132 2.53 -0.75 0.09
N THR A 133 1.64 -1.73 0.25
CA THR A 133 1.52 -2.57 1.45
C THR A 133 2.83 -3.31 1.73
N PHE A 134 3.44 -3.92 0.71
CA PHE A 134 4.67 -4.67 0.87
C PHE A 134 5.82 -3.78 1.33
N TYR A 135 6.03 -2.64 0.68
CA TYR A 135 7.13 -1.75 1.03
C TYR A 135 6.88 -0.98 2.33
N HIS A 136 5.62 -0.78 2.72
CA HIS A 136 5.25 -0.33 4.06
C HIS A 136 5.70 -1.37 5.11
N GLU A 137 5.29 -2.63 4.97
CA GLU A 137 5.68 -3.69 5.90
C GLU A 137 7.18 -3.99 5.90
N PHE A 138 7.82 -3.90 4.73
CA PHE A 138 9.27 -4.02 4.63
C PHE A 138 9.99 -2.92 5.41
N ALA A 139 9.46 -1.69 5.41
CA ALA A 139 10.04 -0.61 6.21
C ALA A 139 9.98 -0.95 7.71
N HIS A 140 8.88 -1.56 8.19
CA HIS A 140 8.78 -2.04 9.57
C HIS A 140 9.80 -3.14 9.90
N CYS A 141 10.06 -4.08 8.98
CA CYS A 141 11.16 -5.04 9.13
C CYS A 141 12.51 -4.33 9.31
N VAL A 142 12.79 -3.31 8.49
CA VAL A 142 14.02 -2.50 8.58
C VAL A 142 14.09 -1.71 9.89
N GLN A 143 12.98 -1.16 10.33
CA GLN A 143 12.85 -0.43 11.60
C GLN A 143 12.88 -1.37 12.83
N LYS A 144 12.78 -2.70 12.62
CA LYS A 144 12.62 -3.73 13.65
C LYS A 144 11.36 -3.51 14.50
N GLN A 145 10.28 -3.15 13.84
CA GLN A 145 8.97 -2.95 14.43
C GLN A 145 8.01 -4.05 14.00
N SER A 146 7.08 -4.39 14.89
CA SER A 146 5.94 -5.23 14.53
C SER A 146 4.75 -4.32 14.22
N SER A 147 4.08 -4.59 13.11
CA SER A 147 3.05 -3.72 12.54
C SER A 147 1.84 -4.52 12.09
N SER A 148 0.74 -3.80 11.90
CA SER A 148 -0.49 -4.29 11.28
C SER A 148 -1.11 -3.14 10.50
N LEU A 149 -1.56 -3.39 9.28
CA LEU A 149 -2.20 -2.38 8.42
C LEU A 149 -3.67 -2.10 8.74
N ASN A 150 -4.22 -2.74 9.76
CA ASN A 150 -5.60 -2.53 10.16
C ASN A 150 -5.77 -1.11 10.74
N GLU A 151 -6.71 -0.32 10.21
CA GLU A 151 -7.02 1.04 10.69
C GLU A 151 -7.93 1.02 11.95
N ARG A 152 -8.28 -0.17 12.46
CA ARG A 152 -9.07 -0.31 13.68
C ARG A 152 -8.24 0.09 14.91
N PRO A 153 -8.87 0.72 15.92
CA PRO A 153 -8.19 1.03 17.17
C PRO A 153 -7.77 -0.26 17.89
N GLU A 154 -6.49 -0.60 17.82
CA GLU A 154 -5.90 -1.58 18.74
C GLU A 154 -5.85 -0.98 20.15
N ASN A 155 -5.97 -1.83 21.19
CA ASN A 155 -5.92 -1.46 22.61
C ASN A 155 -4.52 -0.99 23.08
N ARG A 156 -3.76 -0.33 22.20
CA ARG A 156 -2.41 0.18 22.42
C ARG A 156 -2.45 1.71 22.44
N SER A 157 -1.76 2.28 23.42
CA SER A 157 -1.71 3.72 23.62
C SER A 157 -0.82 4.43 22.60
N TYR A 158 -1.12 5.71 22.36
CA TYR A 158 -0.30 6.63 21.57
C TYR A 158 1.19 6.55 21.91
N SER A 159 2.01 6.52 20.86
CA SER A 159 3.46 6.64 20.92
C SER A 159 3.94 7.44 19.72
N LEU A 160 4.59 8.58 19.97
CA LEU A 160 5.18 9.39 18.90
C LEU A 160 6.18 8.56 18.07
N TYR A 161 6.92 7.65 18.73
CA TYR A 161 7.84 6.75 18.06
C TYR A 161 7.14 5.86 17.04
N HIS A 162 6.03 5.21 17.41
CA HIS A 162 5.26 4.37 16.47
C HIS A 162 4.68 5.22 15.34
N HIS A 163 4.14 6.40 15.64
CA HIS A 163 3.60 7.27 14.61
C HIS A 163 4.66 7.74 13.61
N VAL A 164 5.91 7.95 14.06
CA VAL A 164 7.04 8.27 13.17
C VAL A 164 7.47 7.07 12.34
N CYS A 165 7.44 5.85 12.89
CA CYS A 165 7.65 4.61 12.14
C CYS A 165 6.62 4.45 11.02
N GLU A 166 5.32 4.60 11.33
CA GLU A 166 4.22 4.56 10.36
C GLU A 166 4.36 5.63 9.28
N TYR A 167 4.66 6.87 9.68
CA TYR A 167 4.93 7.95 8.75
C TYR A 167 6.02 7.57 7.75
N ASP A 168 7.19 7.13 8.23
CA ASP A 168 8.32 6.74 7.39
C ASP A 168 8.03 5.50 6.52
N ALA A 169 7.29 4.52 7.04
CA ALA A 169 6.87 3.32 6.31
C ALA A 169 5.90 3.66 5.17
N ASP A 170 4.92 4.54 5.41
CA ASP A 170 4.01 5.04 4.40
C ASP A 170 4.72 5.83 3.30
N LEU A 171 5.70 6.68 3.67
CA LEU A 171 6.51 7.40 2.69
C LEU A 171 7.27 6.42 1.78
N ASN A 172 7.86 5.38 2.37
CA ASN A 172 8.55 4.33 1.62
C ASN A 172 7.61 3.60 0.65
N GLY A 173 6.45 3.15 1.13
CA GLY A 173 5.43 2.52 0.29
C GLY A 173 5.00 3.42 -0.88
N ALA A 174 4.72 4.70 -0.61
CA ALA A 174 4.31 5.66 -1.62
C ALA A 174 5.40 5.93 -2.67
N GLN A 175 6.67 6.01 -2.24
CA GLN A 175 7.81 6.16 -3.15
C GLN A 175 7.90 4.99 -4.13
N PHE A 176 7.78 3.76 -3.66
CA PHE A 176 7.90 2.59 -4.52
C PHE A 176 6.75 2.45 -5.51
N VAL A 177 5.52 2.85 -5.14
CA VAL A 177 4.42 2.93 -6.12
C VAL A 177 4.72 3.99 -7.19
N SER A 178 5.27 5.15 -6.79
CA SER A 178 5.67 6.20 -7.74
C SER A 178 6.74 5.70 -8.71
N MET A 179 7.75 4.98 -8.23
CA MET A 179 8.79 4.37 -9.07
C MET A 179 8.21 3.28 -9.98
N TYR A 180 7.32 2.44 -9.46
CA TYR A 180 6.67 1.38 -10.24
C TYR A 180 5.86 1.94 -11.41
N MET A 181 5.09 3.03 -11.22
CA MET A 181 4.37 3.67 -12.33
C MET A 181 5.29 4.25 -13.40
N GLN A 182 6.44 4.80 -13.00
CA GLN A 182 7.44 5.30 -13.94
C GLN A 182 8.11 4.17 -14.72
N GLN A 183 8.44 3.08 -14.05
CA GLN A 183 8.97 1.87 -14.68
C GLN A 183 7.93 1.26 -15.63
N TYR A 184 6.67 1.17 -15.21
CA TYR A 184 5.58 0.68 -16.06
C TYR A 184 5.45 1.53 -17.32
N TYR A 185 5.48 2.86 -17.21
CA TYR A 185 5.46 3.75 -18.38
C TYR A 185 6.68 3.55 -19.30
N THR A 186 7.87 3.39 -18.72
CA THR A 186 9.13 3.35 -19.48
C THR A 186 9.36 1.99 -20.14
N ASP A 187 9.05 0.90 -19.44
CA ASP A 187 9.46 -0.45 -19.83
C ASP A 187 8.29 -1.31 -20.33
N MET A 188 7.09 -1.13 -19.75
CA MET A 188 5.96 -2.04 -19.96
C MET A 188 4.89 -1.47 -20.89
N LEU A 189 4.68 -0.16 -20.89
CA LEU A 189 3.67 0.48 -21.72
C LEU A 189 4.06 0.37 -23.20
N PRO A 190 3.16 0.02 -24.13
CA PRO A 190 3.52 0.00 -25.55
C PRO A 190 3.85 1.38 -26.11
N SER A 191 4.91 1.47 -26.92
CA SER A 191 5.42 2.73 -27.48
C SER A 191 4.35 3.56 -28.21
N ALA A 192 3.38 2.90 -28.86
CA ALA A 192 2.28 3.56 -29.58
C ALA A 192 1.39 4.44 -28.68
N ILE A 193 1.34 4.18 -27.37
CA ILE A 193 0.52 4.93 -26.42
C ILE A 193 1.36 5.67 -25.37
N LYS A 194 2.69 5.69 -25.48
CA LYS A 194 3.57 6.50 -24.62
C LYS A 194 3.45 7.98 -24.99
N ASN A 195 2.89 8.77 -24.08
CA ASN A 195 2.83 10.22 -24.16
C ASN A 195 2.66 10.81 -22.75
N GLU A 196 2.92 12.11 -22.61
CA GLU A 196 2.85 12.81 -21.32
C GLU A 196 1.48 12.64 -20.64
N LYS A 197 0.38 12.64 -21.40
CA LYS A 197 -0.99 12.51 -20.85
C LYS A 197 -1.21 11.13 -20.23
N ASN A 198 -0.80 10.07 -20.92
CA ASN A 198 -0.90 8.70 -20.40
C ASN A 198 0.07 8.47 -19.24
N PHE A 199 1.24 9.10 -19.25
CA PHE A 199 2.14 9.05 -18.11
C PHE A 199 1.49 9.64 -16.86
N LYS A 200 0.92 10.86 -16.95
CA LYS A 200 0.20 11.48 -15.81
C LYS A 200 -0.96 10.61 -15.32
N ARG A 201 -1.74 10.03 -16.23
CA ARG A 201 -2.85 9.12 -15.88
C ARG A 201 -2.39 7.91 -15.08
N LEU A 202 -1.28 7.28 -15.47
CA LEU A 202 -0.66 6.19 -14.72
C LEU A 202 -0.22 6.67 -13.34
N MET A 203 0.46 7.81 -13.27
CA MET A 203 0.87 8.40 -11.99
C MET A 203 -0.32 8.66 -11.06
N TYR A 204 -1.43 9.17 -11.59
CA TYR A 204 -2.67 9.40 -10.83
C TYR A 204 -3.34 8.10 -10.40
N MET A 205 -3.30 7.05 -11.22
CA MET A 205 -3.77 5.73 -10.82
C MET A 205 -2.97 5.16 -9.66
N GLY A 206 -1.64 5.25 -9.71
CA GLY A 206 -0.76 4.75 -8.64
C GLY A 206 -1.09 5.36 -7.28
N ILE A 207 -1.22 6.70 -7.20
CA ILE A 207 -1.61 7.34 -5.93
C ILE A 207 -3.08 7.08 -5.56
N SER A 208 -3.98 6.99 -6.55
CA SER A 208 -5.41 6.69 -6.28
C SER A 208 -5.60 5.30 -5.70
N SER A 209 -4.79 4.30 -6.09
CA SER A 209 -4.90 2.96 -5.50
C SER A 209 -4.61 2.98 -4.00
N ILE A 210 -3.60 3.76 -3.57
CA ILE A 210 -3.25 3.93 -2.16
C ILE A 210 -4.43 4.59 -1.43
N VAL A 211 -4.92 5.73 -1.94
CA VAL A 211 -6.05 6.46 -1.35
C VAL A 211 -7.31 5.59 -1.24
N ILE A 212 -7.69 4.90 -2.31
CA ILE A 212 -8.83 3.99 -2.31
C ILE A 212 -8.67 2.90 -1.24
N THR A 213 -7.48 2.30 -1.13
CA THR A 213 -7.21 1.23 -0.16
C THR A 213 -7.35 1.72 1.28
N PHE A 214 -6.77 2.88 1.62
CA PHE A 214 -6.94 3.49 2.94
C PHE A 214 -8.39 3.83 3.25
N LEU A 215 -9.14 4.35 2.28
CA LEU A 215 -10.56 4.68 2.48
C LEU A 215 -11.41 3.42 2.65
N LEU A 216 -11.10 2.32 1.96
CA LEU A 216 -11.75 1.04 2.20
C LEU A 216 -11.50 0.54 3.62
N PHE A 217 -10.27 0.65 4.14
CA PHE A 217 -9.96 0.27 5.53
C PHE A 217 -10.65 1.17 6.56
N LEU A 218 -10.53 2.50 6.42
CA LEU A 218 -11.13 3.47 7.34
C LEU A 218 -12.64 3.27 7.50
N ASN A 219 -13.32 2.88 6.41
CA ASN A 219 -14.77 2.72 6.39
C ASN A 219 -15.23 1.26 6.58
N GLY A 220 -14.31 0.34 6.92
CA GLY A 220 -14.66 -1.06 7.21
C GLY A 220 -15.13 -1.88 6.00
N GLU A 221 -14.85 -1.42 4.77
CA GLU A 221 -15.33 -2.06 3.54
C GLU A 221 -14.69 -3.42 3.23
N PHE A 222 -13.62 -3.75 3.95
CA PHE A 222 -12.92 -5.03 3.88
C PHE A 222 -13.35 -6.06 4.95
N ASP A 223 -14.33 -5.76 5.79
CA ASP A 223 -14.80 -6.70 6.80
C ASP A 223 -16.30 -6.49 7.06
N SER A 224 -17.13 -6.77 6.06
CA SER A 224 -18.60 -6.55 6.09
C SER A 224 -19.31 -7.26 7.26
N ASP A 225 -18.72 -8.32 7.81
CA ASP A 225 -19.33 -9.18 8.82
C ASP A 225 -19.06 -8.72 10.27
N LYS A 226 -18.25 -7.66 10.48
CA LYS A 226 -17.93 -7.15 11.81
C LYS A 226 -18.69 -5.85 12.09
N LEU A 227 -19.69 -5.95 12.97
CA LEU A 227 -20.56 -4.87 13.50
C LEU A 227 -19.86 -3.88 14.46
N GLU A 228 -18.53 -3.87 14.54
CA GLU A 228 -17.82 -2.95 15.45
C GLU A 228 -17.71 -1.56 14.82
N ASP A 229 -18.04 -0.54 15.61
CA ASP A 229 -18.07 0.87 15.24
C ASP A 229 -16.69 1.33 14.72
N THR A 230 -16.53 1.45 13.40
CA THR A 230 -15.36 2.09 12.79
C THR A 230 -15.42 3.58 13.05
N SER A 231 -14.87 4.01 14.18
CA SER A 231 -14.83 5.44 14.51
C SER A 231 -13.93 6.19 13.51
N THR A 232 -14.55 7.02 12.67
CA THR A 232 -13.89 7.97 11.77
C THR A 232 -13.52 9.29 12.48
N THR A 233 -13.54 9.28 13.82
CA THR A 233 -13.26 10.48 14.62
C THR A 233 -11.80 10.89 14.46
N PHE A 234 -11.59 12.12 13.99
CA PHE A 234 -10.26 12.67 13.79
C PHE A 234 -9.45 12.74 15.09
N TYR A 235 -8.17 12.38 15.01
CA TYR A 235 -7.20 12.52 16.09
C TYR A 235 -5.80 12.79 15.54
N THR A 236 -4.90 13.26 16.42
CA THR A 236 -3.46 13.39 16.11
C THR A 236 -2.60 12.55 17.06
N LYS A 237 -2.88 12.60 18.36
CA LYS A 237 -2.09 11.93 19.42
C LYS A 237 -2.89 10.88 20.19
N ALA A 238 -3.53 10.00 19.43
CA ALA A 238 -4.27 8.84 19.93
C ALA A 238 -3.93 7.61 19.06
N SER A 239 -4.36 6.42 19.47
CA SER A 239 -4.19 5.16 18.74
C SER A 239 -2.72 4.77 18.47
N THR A 240 -2.49 3.73 17.67
CA THR A 240 -1.17 3.19 17.35
C THR A 240 -0.49 3.86 16.16
N HIS A 241 -1.28 4.43 15.25
CA HIS A 241 -0.84 5.05 14.02
C HIS A 241 -1.51 6.42 13.83
N PRO A 242 -0.93 7.33 13.02
CA PRO A 242 -1.59 8.59 12.67
C PRO A 242 -2.97 8.33 12.07
N HIS A 243 -3.93 9.24 12.31
CA HIS A 243 -5.25 9.14 11.69
C HIS A 243 -5.12 9.16 10.16
N THR A 244 -5.95 8.37 9.45
CA THR A 244 -5.89 8.19 7.99
C THR A 244 -5.84 9.50 7.20
N TYR A 245 -6.54 10.54 7.68
CA TYR A 245 -6.49 11.88 7.07
C TYR A 245 -5.08 12.50 7.06
N VAL A 246 -4.34 12.35 8.16
CA VAL A 246 -2.94 12.76 8.24
C VAL A 246 -2.10 11.91 7.28
N ARG A 247 -2.32 10.59 7.30
CA ARG A 247 -1.61 9.63 6.44
C ARG A 247 -1.72 9.98 4.96
N LEU A 248 -2.95 10.10 4.47
CA LEU A 248 -3.21 10.40 3.07
C LEU A 248 -2.68 11.78 2.66
N TYR A 249 -2.71 12.78 3.54
CA TYR A 249 -2.13 14.09 3.23
C TYR A 249 -0.62 14.00 2.94
N TYR A 250 0.17 13.39 3.83
CA TYR A 250 1.61 13.30 3.62
C TYR A 250 1.98 12.29 2.53
N VAL A 251 1.22 11.21 2.34
CA VAL A 251 1.42 10.22 1.27
C VAL A 251 1.27 10.89 -0.09
N ILE A 252 0.19 11.64 -0.32
CA ILE A 252 -0.03 12.36 -1.58
C ILE A 252 1.09 13.40 -1.79
N ASN A 253 1.43 14.18 -0.76
CA ASN A 253 2.49 15.19 -0.85
C ASN A 253 3.84 14.57 -1.22
N HIS A 254 4.22 13.47 -0.58
CA HIS A 254 5.47 12.77 -0.84
C HIS A 254 5.50 12.11 -2.22
N TYR A 255 4.41 11.45 -2.62
CA TYR A 255 4.28 10.86 -3.96
C TYR A 255 4.51 11.89 -5.06
N VAL A 256 3.89 13.08 -4.93
CA VAL A 256 4.04 14.19 -5.88
C VAL A 256 5.48 14.71 -5.90
N LYS A 257 6.12 14.88 -4.74
CA LYS A 257 7.53 15.31 -4.64
C LYS A 257 8.46 14.31 -5.34
N ASN A 258 8.27 13.01 -5.11
CA ASN A 258 9.08 11.97 -5.75
C ASN A 258 8.87 11.92 -7.27
N ALA A 259 7.61 12.02 -7.72
CA ALA A 259 7.31 12.09 -9.15
C ALA A 259 8.00 13.30 -9.81
N LYS A 260 7.90 14.48 -9.20
CA LYS A 260 8.59 15.70 -9.68
C LYS A 260 10.11 15.53 -9.74
N ALA A 261 10.70 14.95 -8.70
CA ALA A 261 12.14 14.71 -8.63
C ALA A 261 12.65 13.79 -9.76
N ASN A 262 11.78 12.92 -10.27
CA ASN A 262 12.07 12.03 -11.41
C ASN A 262 11.55 12.59 -12.76
N GLY A 263 11.27 13.89 -12.85
CA GLY A 263 10.93 14.56 -14.11
C GLY A 263 9.46 14.46 -14.54
N VAL A 264 8.58 13.93 -13.69
CA VAL A 264 7.13 13.91 -13.97
C VAL A 264 6.52 15.30 -13.74
N LYS A 265 5.84 15.83 -14.76
CA LYS A 265 5.14 17.13 -14.70
C LYS A 265 3.77 17.02 -14.02
N ILE A 266 3.74 16.82 -12.70
CA ILE A 266 2.52 16.84 -11.88
C ILE A 266 2.67 17.84 -10.74
N ASP A 267 1.58 18.33 -10.17
CA ASP A 267 1.58 19.12 -8.93
C ASP A 267 0.53 18.61 -7.94
N PHE A 268 0.55 19.12 -6.72
CA PHE A 268 -0.32 18.64 -5.66
C PHE A 268 -1.79 18.87 -5.97
N GLN A 269 -2.15 20.03 -6.54
CA GLN A 269 -3.52 20.38 -6.83
C GLN A 269 -4.09 19.52 -7.96
N ASP A 270 -3.33 19.36 -9.05
CA ASP A 270 -3.73 18.51 -10.18
C ASP A 270 -3.85 17.03 -9.78
N THR A 271 -2.91 16.57 -8.94
CA THR A 271 -2.94 15.20 -8.41
C THR A 271 -4.14 14.99 -7.49
N PHE A 272 -4.39 15.89 -6.55
CA PHE A 272 -5.53 15.80 -5.63
C PHE A 272 -6.86 15.82 -6.38
N ASN A 273 -7.01 16.71 -7.37
CA ASN A 273 -8.21 16.75 -8.22
C ASN A 273 -8.41 15.45 -9.00
N SER A 274 -7.34 14.89 -9.57
CA SER A 274 -7.41 13.64 -10.34
C SER A 274 -7.72 12.43 -9.45
N VAL A 275 -7.15 12.38 -8.24
CA VAL A 275 -7.46 11.40 -7.21
C VAL A 275 -8.94 11.49 -6.83
N ASN A 276 -9.45 12.69 -6.57
CA ASN A 276 -10.87 12.88 -6.24
C ASN A 276 -11.79 12.38 -7.35
N VAL A 277 -11.44 12.64 -8.62
CA VAL A 277 -12.22 12.16 -9.77
C VAL A 277 -12.25 10.62 -9.81
N LEU A 278 -11.10 9.95 -9.65
CA LEU A 278 -11.03 8.49 -9.64
C LEU A 278 -11.73 7.87 -8.43
N CYS A 279 -11.52 8.44 -7.24
CA CYS A 279 -12.19 7.98 -6.02
C CYS A 279 -13.71 8.19 -6.09
N ASN A 280 -14.18 9.28 -6.70
CA ASN A 280 -15.61 9.56 -6.81
C ASN A 280 -16.30 8.55 -7.73
N GLU A 281 -15.63 8.16 -8.81
CA GLU A 281 -16.13 7.10 -9.69
C GLU A 281 -16.11 5.75 -8.97
N PHE A 282 -15.08 5.47 -8.16
CA PHE A 282 -14.94 4.20 -7.45
C PHE A 282 -15.96 4.03 -6.33
N PHE A 283 -16.13 5.06 -5.51
CA PHE A 283 -17.09 5.13 -4.41
C PHE A 283 -18.44 5.72 -4.84
N ASN A 284 -18.76 5.65 -6.13
CA ASN A 284 -19.99 6.23 -6.64
C ASN A 284 -21.21 5.64 -5.92
N GLY A 285 -22.08 6.52 -5.39
CA GLY A 285 -23.26 6.12 -4.62
C GLY A 285 -23.01 5.95 -3.11
N THR A 286 -21.82 6.25 -2.60
CA THR A 286 -21.53 6.31 -1.16
C THR A 286 -21.07 7.70 -0.72
N ASP A 287 -21.12 7.99 0.59
CA ASP A 287 -20.63 9.25 1.16
C ASP A 287 -19.12 9.20 1.52
N ILE A 288 -18.43 8.06 1.34
CA ILE A 288 -17.04 7.82 1.77
C ILE A 288 -16.08 8.95 1.34
N LEU A 289 -16.08 9.30 0.05
CA LEU A 289 -15.20 10.35 -0.46
C LEU A 289 -15.60 11.74 0.06
N LYS A 290 -16.91 12.00 0.16
CA LYS A 290 -17.43 13.28 0.64
C LYS A 290 -17.06 13.50 2.11
N ASP A 291 -17.16 12.46 2.93
CA ASP A 291 -16.78 12.48 4.34
C ASP A 291 -15.27 12.65 4.49
N PHE A 292 -14.46 11.95 3.69
CA PHE A 292 -13.01 12.18 3.63
C PHE A 292 -12.65 13.63 3.28
N ILE A 293 -13.21 14.20 2.21
CA ILE A 293 -12.94 15.58 1.80
C ILE A 293 -13.36 16.56 2.89
N THR A 294 -14.53 16.34 3.50
CA THR A 294 -15.04 17.17 4.60
C THR A 294 -14.14 17.09 5.82
N GLY A 295 -13.70 15.90 6.20
CA GLY A 295 -12.80 15.65 7.31
C GLY A 295 -11.42 16.30 7.13
N ILE A 296 -10.81 16.15 5.94
CA ILE A 296 -9.56 16.84 5.59
C ILE A 296 -9.72 18.35 5.69
N LYS A 297 -10.83 18.90 5.17
CA LYS A 297 -11.09 20.34 5.18
C LYS A 297 -11.28 20.87 6.61
N ASN A 298 -12.05 20.17 7.43
CA ASN A 298 -12.38 20.59 8.79
C ASN A 298 -11.16 20.56 9.74
N HIS A 299 -10.17 19.73 9.44
CA HIS A 299 -8.98 19.53 10.29
C HIS A 299 -7.65 19.88 9.59
N PHE A 300 -7.70 20.69 8.54
CA PHE A 300 -6.56 20.94 7.67
C PHE A 300 -5.33 21.49 8.42
N ASP A 301 -5.55 22.44 9.32
CA ASP A 301 -4.47 23.06 10.09
C ASP A 301 -3.84 22.07 11.09
N GLU A 302 -4.66 21.26 11.77
CA GLU A 302 -4.21 20.21 12.67
C GLU A 302 -3.43 19.11 11.93
N ILE A 303 -3.92 18.67 10.76
CA ILE A 303 -3.25 17.71 9.89
C ILE A 303 -1.87 18.23 9.51
N ARG A 304 -1.78 19.46 9.01
CA ARG A 304 -0.52 20.05 8.55
C ARG A 304 0.46 20.26 9.70
N LYS A 305 -0.03 20.69 10.87
CA LYS A 305 0.79 20.85 12.08
C LYS A 305 1.37 19.50 12.52
N TYR A 306 0.55 18.44 12.50
CA TYR A 306 0.99 17.13 12.95
C TYR A 306 1.90 16.43 11.94
N GLU A 307 1.67 16.58 10.63
CA GLU A 307 2.62 16.16 9.59
C GLU A 307 4.00 16.78 9.79
N MET A 308 4.07 18.08 10.11
CA MET A 308 5.34 18.75 10.40
C MET A 308 6.00 18.19 11.66
N GLU A 309 5.23 17.89 12.71
CA GLU A 309 5.75 17.23 13.93
C GLU A 309 6.36 15.86 13.61
N LEU A 310 5.66 15.03 12.83
CA LEU A 310 6.15 13.72 12.37
C LEU A 310 7.40 13.84 11.50
N TYR A 311 7.41 14.80 10.57
CA TYR A 311 8.57 15.07 9.72
C TYR A 311 9.79 15.45 10.56
N GLN A 312 9.67 16.40 11.48
CA GLN A 312 10.78 16.83 12.35
C GLN A 312 11.27 15.70 13.24
N ALA A 313 10.37 14.90 13.80
CA ALA A 313 10.75 13.74 14.59
C ALA A 313 11.47 12.67 13.73
N SER A 314 11.02 12.46 12.48
CA SER A 314 11.65 11.51 11.54
C SER A 314 13.09 11.91 11.17
N LEU A 315 13.41 13.21 11.13
CA LEU A 315 14.77 13.68 10.82
C LEU A 315 15.79 13.23 11.88
N ASN A 316 15.36 13.13 13.13
CA ASN A 316 16.22 12.81 14.27
C ASN A 316 16.15 11.33 14.68
N SER A 317 15.41 10.51 13.92
CA SER A 317 15.04 9.14 14.29
C SER A 317 15.91 8.11 13.53
N PRO A 318 17.01 7.58 14.11
CA PRO A 318 17.96 6.71 13.39
C PRO A 318 17.36 5.36 12.95
N PHE A 319 16.18 5.02 13.44
CA PHE A 319 15.47 3.79 13.08
C PHE A 319 14.74 3.89 11.74
N CYS A 320 14.35 5.09 11.30
CA CYS A 320 13.65 5.29 10.03
C CYS A 320 14.46 4.78 8.83
N ILE A 321 13.79 4.14 7.87
CA ILE A 321 14.39 3.57 6.67
C ILE A 321 15.14 4.64 5.87
N ARG A 322 14.63 5.88 5.83
CA ARG A 322 15.27 7.00 5.14
C ARG A 322 16.75 7.23 5.53
N HIS A 323 17.14 6.91 6.77
CA HIS A 323 18.53 7.07 7.24
C HIS A 323 19.39 5.83 6.99
N LYS A 324 18.75 4.71 6.64
CA LYS A 324 19.38 3.42 6.34
C LYS A 324 19.62 3.23 4.84
N VAL A 325 19.08 4.13 4.01
CA VAL A 325 19.17 4.16 2.54
C VAL A 325 20.53 4.72 2.03
N LYS A 326 21.60 4.75 2.85
CA LYS A 326 22.98 5.12 2.42
C LYS A 326 23.61 4.19 1.35
N LEU A 327 22.82 3.36 0.68
CA LEU A 327 23.24 2.28 -0.24
C LEU A 327 22.94 2.56 -1.72
N PHE A 328 22.54 3.78 -2.07
CA PHE A 328 22.32 4.20 -3.45
C PHE A 328 23.19 5.39 -3.89
N MET A 329 24.23 5.71 -3.13
CA MET A 329 25.32 6.60 -3.57
C MET A 329 26.52 5.78 -4.01
#